data_AF-A0A6V7LCY9-F1
#
_entry.id   AF-A0A6V7LCY9-F1
#
_cell.length_a   1.000
_cell.length_b   1.000
_cell.length_c   1.000
_cell.angle_alpha   90.00
_cell.angle_beta   90.00
_cell.angle_gamma   90.00
#
_symmetry.space_group_name_H-M   'P 1'
#
loop_
_entity.id
_entity.type
_entity.pdbx_description
1 polymer ?
#
loop_
_entity_poly.entity_id
_entity_poly.type
_entity_poly.pdbx_seq_one_letter_code
_entity_poly.pdbx_strand_id
1 'polypeptide(L)'
;EEERTVISEVPTRVELPPPKPLNDLSMEEIEEWLSRLGLEAYAPELRKWGATGTKLLDTTAHQLEKELDIKNSLHRKKLLYAIECERCHGVGFLGSDK
;
A
#
# COMPACT_ATOMS: atom_id res chain seq x y z
N GLU A 1 -7.71 51.12 3.77
CA GLU A 1 -8.80 50.14 3.89
C GLU A 1 -8.34 48.87 3.18
N GLU A 2 -7.82 47.84 3.86
CA GLU A 2 -8.43 47.07 4.97
C GLU A 2 -9.77 46.47 4.50
N GLU A 3 -9.99 45.16 4.41
CA GLU A 3 -9.92 44.06 5.40
C GLU A 3 -9.46 42.74 4.72
N ARG A 4 -8.62 41.87 5.31
CA ARG A 4 -8.81 40.91 6.42
C ARG A 4 -9.87 39.82 6.19
N THR A 5 -9.39 38.58 6.00
CA THR A 5 -9.87 37.29 6.60
C THR A 5 -8.83 36.23 6.22
N VAL A 6 -7.90 35.73 7.06
CA VAL A 6 -8.03 34.76 8.17
C VAL A 6 -9.08 33.68 7.96
N ILE A 7 -8.65 32.51 7.48
CA ILE A 7 -8.96 31.14 7.96
C ILE A 7 -7.96 30.21 7.24
N SER A 8 -6.90 29.75 7.90
CA SER A 8 -6.83 28.40 8.48
C SER A 8 -7.40 27.33 7.53
N GLU A 9 -6.67 27.05 6.47
CA GLU A 9 -6.88 25.86 5.66
C GLU A 9 -5.93 24.80 6.21
N VAL A 10 -6.47 23.96 7.09
CA VAL A 10 -5.97 22.61 7.40
C VAL A 10 -5.32 22.04 6.13
N PRO A 11 -4.10 21.47 6.15
CA PRO A 11 -3.50 20.90 4.96
C PRO A 11 -4.52 19.96 4.33
N THR A 12 -5.09 20.45 3.22
CA THR A 12 -6.18 19.85 2.50
C THR A 12 -5.67 18.50 2.07
N ARG A 13 -6.12 17.50 2.84
CA ARG A 13 -6.29 16.10 2.50
C ARG A 13 -5.70 15.83 1.12
N VAL A 14 -4.43 15.42 1.11
CA VAL A 14 -3.66 15.10 -0.10
C VAL A 14 -4.62 14.38 -1.04
N GLU A 15 -4.98 15.04 -2.13
CA GLU A 15 -5.73 14.40 -3.21
C GLU A 15 -4.88 13.23 -3.64
N LEU A 16 -5.25 12.04 -3.18
CA LEU A 16 -4.59 10.81 -3.56
C LEU A 16 -4.72 10.76 -5.09
N PRO A 17 -3.61 10.85 -5.85
CA PRO A 17 -3.64 10.68 -7.29
C PRO A 17 -4.35 9.36 -7.63
N PRO A 18 -4.90 9.21 -8.85
CA PRO A 18 -5.50 7.95 -9.28
C PRO A 18 -4.58 6.80 -8.88
N PRO A 19 -5.10 5.71 -8.27
CA PRO A 19 -4.29 4.70 -7.59
C PRO A 19 -3.14 4.32 -8.50
N LYS A 20 -1.95 4.81 -8.16
CA LYS A 20 -0.77 4.50 -8.95
C LYS A 20 -0.65 2.99 -8.91
N PRO A 21 -0.43 2.34 -10.07
CA PRO A 21 -0.24 0.90 -10.07
C PRO A 21 0.87 0.56 -9.09
N LEU A 22 0.82 -0.61 -8.46
CA LEU A 22 1.81 -1.03 -7.45
C LEU A 22 3.21 -0.71 -7.95
N ASN A 23 3.46 -0.90 -9.24
CA ASN A 23 4.69 -0.63 -9.97
C ASN A 23 5.35 0.73 -9.68
N ASP A 24 4.55 1.79 -9.54
CA ASP A 24 5.02 3.17 -9.35
C ASP A 24 5.08 3.59 -7.88
N LEU A 25 4.67 2.70 -6.95
CA LEU A 25 4.70 3.00 -5.53
C LEU A 25 6.13 3.07 -5.01
N SER A 26 6.42 4.17 -4.34
CA SER A 26 7.63 4.35 -3.54
C SER A 26 7.61 3.48 -2.29
N MET A 27 8.77 3.33 -1.65
CA MET A 27 8.92 2.55 -0.42
C MET A 27 7.97 3.00 0.69
N GLU A 28 7.80 4.31 0.85
CA GLU A 28 6.88 4.92 1.82
C GLU A 28 5.41 4.61 1.47
N GLU A 29 5.04 4.73 0.19
CA GLU A 29 3.68 4.42 -0.27
C GLU A 29 3.34 2.92 -0.11
N ILE A 30 4.33 2.03 -0.19
CA ILE A 30 4.12 0.60 0.08
C ILE A 30 3.92 0.33 1.57
N GLU A 31 4.63 1.04 2.45
CA GLU A 31 4.40 0.94 3.89
C GLU A 31 2.96 1.37 4.23
N GLU A 32 2.48 2.47 3.64
CA GLU A 32 1.09 2.90 3.77
C GLU A 32 0.11 1.89 3.18
N TRP A 33 0.42 1.30 2.02
CA TRP A 33 -0.39 0.26 1.40
C TRP A 33 -0.48 -1.01 2.27
N LEU A 34 0.61 -1.44 2.89
CA LEU A 34 0.61 -2.52 3.88
C LEU A 34 -0.25 -2.18 5.09
N SER A 35 -0.17 -0.95 5.61
CA SER A 35 -1.01 -0.51 6.73
C SER A 35 -2.50 -0.52 6.37
N ARG A 36 -2.87 -0.09 5.16
CA ARG A 36 -4.25 -0.20 4.64
C ARG A 36 -4.75 -1.64 4.55
N LEU A 37 -3.86 -2.59 4.31
CA LEU A 37 -4.17 -4.03 4.34
C LEU A 37 -4.19 -4.63 5.75
N GLY A 38 -3.84 -3.86 6.80
CA GLY A 38 -3.67 -4.38 8.16
C GLY A 38 -2.43 -5.27 8.31
N LEU A 39 -1.42 -5.03 7.46
CA LEU A 39 -0.15 -5.73 7.40
C LEU A 39 1.03 -4.82 7.80
N GLU A 40 0.76 -3.68 8.46
CA GLU A 40 1.78 -2.74 8.96
C GLU A 40 2.83 -3.38 9.88
N ALA A 41 2.49 -4.50 10.53
CA ALA A 41 3.45 -5.28 11.31
C ALA A 41 4.67 -5.74 10.48
N TYR A 42 4.52 -5.84 9.15
CA TYR A 42 5.58 -6.20 8.22
C TYR A 42 6.24 -4.99 7.54
N ALA A 43 5.78 -3.77 7.81
CA ALA A 43 6.43 -2.55 7.33
C ALA A 43 7.94 -2.49 7.67
N PRO A 44 8.42 -2.82 8.90
CA PRO A 44 9.86 -2.79 9.18
C PRO A 44 10.67 -3.81 8.37
N GLU A 45 10.14 -5.00 8.14
CA GLU A 45 10.78 -6.02 7.30
C GLU A 45 10.79 -5.61 5.83
N LEU A 46 9.68 -5.06 5.34
CA LEU A 46 9.60 -4.48 4.00
C LEU A 46 10.62 -3.35 3.83
N ARG A 47 10.79 -2.54 4.88
CA ARG A 47 11.75 -1.43 4.91
C ARG A 47 13.19 -1.92 4.83
N LYS A 48 13.53 -2.98 5.56
CA LYS A 48 14.85 -3.64 5.48
C LYS A 48 15.07 -4.25 4.09
N TRP A 49 14.03 -4.84 3.52
CA TRP A 49 14.09 -5.45 2.21
C TRP A 49 14.19 -4.41 1.07
N GLY A 50 13.78 -3.16 1.32
CA GLY A 50 13.83 -2.09 0.32
C GLY A 50 12.96 -2.43 -0.88
N ALA A 51 11.76 -2.96 -0.64
CA ALA A 51 10.84 -3.23 -1.72
C ALA A 51 10.24 -1.95 -2.25
N THR A 52 10.42 -1.73 -3.55
CA THR A 52 9.65 -0.79 -4.34
C THR A 52 8.48 -1.51 -4.98
N GLY A 53 7.56 -0.72 -5.52
CA GLY A 53 6.39 -1.18 -6.21
C GLY A 53 6.63 -2.22 -7.29
N THR A 54 7.52 -1.85 -8.20
CA THR A 54 8.15 -2.70 -9.22
C THR A 54 8.72 -3.99 -8.62
N LYS A 55 9.50 -3.91 -7.54
CA LYS A 55 10.14 -5.06 -6.92
C LYS A 55 9.12 -6.02 -6.31
N LEU A 56 8.06 -5.51 -5.69
CA LEU A 56 6.92 -6.30 -5.21
C LEU A 56 6.20 -7.02 -6.36
N LEU A 57 6.05 -6.36 -7.50
CA LEU A 57 5.47 -6.94 -8.71
C LEU A 57 6.41 -7.85 -9.49
N ASP A 58 7.72 -7.78 -9.30
CA ASP A 58 8.66 -8.71 -9.94
C ASP A 58 8.92 -9.94 -9.03
N THR A 59 8.82 -9.72 -7.73
CA THR A 59 9.10 -10.74 -6.71
C THR A 59 8.00 -11.79 -6.65
N THR A 60 8.40 -13.06 -6.71
CA THR A 60 7.49 -14.19 -6.52
C THR A 60 6.93 -14.22 -5.11
N ALA A 61 5.69 -14.70 -4.96
CA ALA A 61 5.04 -14.92 -3.69
C ALA A 61 5.93 -15.53 -2.60
N HIS A 62 6.67 -16.58 -2.97
CA HIS A 62 7.55 -17.31 -2.05
C HIS A 62 8.68 -16.45 -1.49
N GLN A 63 9.26 -15.60 -2.34
CA GLN A 63 10.32 -14.70 -1.92
C GLN A 63 9.74 -13.59 -1.04
N LEU A 64 8.56 -13.08 -1.38
CA LEU A 64 7.87 -12.07 -0.60
C LEU A 64 7.64 -12.51 0.86
N GLU A 65 7.18 -13.75 1.06
CA GLU A 65 6.99 -14.32 2.39
C GLU A 65 8.30 -14.49 3.15
N LYS A 66 9.37 -14.83 2.44
CA LYS A 66 10.69 -15.03 3.02
C LYS A 66 11.30 -13.72 3.48
N GLU A 67 11.15 -12.65 2.68
CA GLU A 67 11.67 -11.32 3.00
C GLU A 67 10.83 -10.62 4.08
N LEU A 68 9.51 -10.84 4.07
CA LEU A 68 8.59 -10.28 5.06
C LEU A 68 8.40 -11.15 6.30
N ASP A 69 9.08 -12.30 6.40
CA ASP A 69 8.94 -13.30 7.47
C ASP A 69 7.46 -13.61 7.81
N ILE A 70 6.61 -13.73 6.80
CA ILE A 70 5.16 -13.93 6.99
C ILE A 70 4.91 -15.38 7.43
N LYS A 71 4.74 -15.58 8.74
CA LYS A 71 4.40 -16.90 9.32
C LYS A 71 2.93 -17.27 9.13
N ASN A 72 2.05 -16.28 8.98
CA ASN A 72 0.61 -16.50 8.87
C ASN A 72 0.19 -16.66 7.40
N SER A 73 -0.28 -17.85 7.03
CA SER A 73 -0.74 -18.13 5.66
C SER A 73 -1.92 -17.25 5.21
N LEU A 74 -2.72 -16.70 6.13
CA LEU A 74 -3.78 -15.74 5.80
C LEU A 74 -3.20 -14.39 5.37
N HIS A 75 -2.18 -13.89 6.08
CA HIS A 75 -1.50 -12.64 5.74
C HIS A 75 -0.80 -12.75 4.39
N ARG A 76 -0.13 -13.90 4.15
CA ARG A 76 0.44 -14.23 2.85
C ARG A 76 -0.62 -14.12 1.76
N LYS A 77 -1.71 -14.89 1.89
CA LYS A 77 -2.77 -14.91 0.86
C LYS A 77 -3.36 -13.53 0.63
N LYS A 78 -3.60 -12.75 1.69
CA LYS A 78 -4.12 -11.38 1.61
C LYS A 78 -3.17 -10.46 0.84
N LEU A 79 -1.88 -10.53 1.14
CA LEU A 79 -0.86 -9.74 0.48
C LEU A 79 -0.74 -10.10 -1.00
N LEU A 80 -0.62 -11.40 -1.32
CA LEU A 80 -0.57 -11.87 -2.70
C LEU A 80 -1.81 -11.49 -3.49
N TYR A 81 -2.97 -11.61 -2.86
CA TYR A 81 -4.23 -11.20 -3.46
C TYR A 81 -4.22 -9.70 -3.79
N ALA A 82 -3.77 -8.87 -2.86
CA ALA A 82 -3.69 -7.42 -3.07
C ALA A 82 -2.72 -7.06 -4.21
N ILE A 83 -1.58 -7.76 -4.31
CA ILE A 83 -0.60 -7.58 -5.41
C ILE A 83 -1.21 -7.97 -6.76
N GLU A 84 -1.86 -9.13 -6.84
CA GLU A 84 -2.54 -9.59 -8.06
C GLU A 84 -3.68 -8.66 -8.45
N CYS A 85 -4.42 -8.12 -7.48
CA CYS A 85 -5.46 -7.12 -7.72
C CYS A 85 -4.89 -5.84 -8.33
N GLU A 86 -3.72 -5.40 -7.86
CA GLU A 86 -3.05 -4.21 -8.37
C GLU A 86 -2.46 -4.45 -9.77
N ARG A 87 -2.06 -5.69 -10.10
CA ARG A 87 -1.70 -6.10 -11.47
C ARG A 87 -2.89 -6.10 -12.42
N CYS A 88 -4.07 -6.48 -11.91
CA CYS A 88 -5.27 -6.63 -12.72
C CYS A 88 -6.07 -5.33 -12.87
N HIS A 89 -5.74 -4.28 -12.08
CA HIS A 89 -6.39 -2.96 -12.00
C HIS A 89 -7.77 -2.91 -12.68
N GLY A 90 -8.70 -3.67 -12.10
CA GLY A 90 -9.93 -4.07 -12.79
C GLY A 90 -10.84 -4.82 -11.85
N VAL A 91 -11.64 -4.02 -11.13
CA VAL A 91 -12.92 -4.37 -10.50
C VAL A 91 -12.92 -5.46 -9.40
N GLY A 92 -13.04 -4.99 -8.16
CA GLY A 92 -13.84 -5.64 -7.11
C GLY A 92 -13.26 -6.90 -6.48
N PHE A 93 -12.65 -6.77 -5.30
CA PHE A 93 -12.49 -7.93 -4.42
C PHE A 93 -12.72 -7.69 -2.93
N LEU A 94 -12.70 -6.46 -2.43
CA LEU A 94 -13.25 -6.20 -1.09
C LEU A 94 -14.76 -5.95 -1.19
N GLY A 95 -15.47 -7.00 -1.61
CA GLY A 95 -16.88 -7.14 -1.36
C GLY A 95 -17.11 -7.42 0.12
N SER A 96 -17.93 -6.55 0.72
CA SER A 96 -18.76 -6.81 1.89
C SER A 96 -18.10 -6.69 3.27
N ASP A 97 -18.33 -5.53 3.89
CA ASP A 97 -18.74 -5.49 5.30
C ASP A 97 -19.55 -4.21 5.58
N LYS A 98 -20.83 -4.22 5.17
CA LYS A 98 -22.02 -4.00 6.02
C LYS A 98 -23.30 -3.88 5.18
#